data_AF-W6L2G5-F1
#
_entry.id   AF-W6L2G5-F1
#
_cell.length_a   1.000
_cell.length_b   1.000
_cell.length_c   1.000
_cell.angle_alpha   90.00
_cell.angle_beta   90.00
_cell.angle_gamma   90.00
#
_symmetry.space_group_name_H-M   'P 1'
#
loop_
_entity.id
_entity.type
_entity.pdbx_description
1 polymer ?
#
loop_
_entity_poly.entity_id
_entity_poly.type
_entity_poly.pdbx_seq_one_letter_code
_entity_poly.pdbx_strand_id
1 'polypeptide(L)'
;MTSVVVDSQFKTGEQVPKLPSNYRFEIDKCVKRILDKRARRVALQFPEGLLMFAAPIADILEERTGAEMVILGDVTYGACCVDDFSAAALGCDFLVHYGHSCLISIKDCSLRNMMYVFVEIDIDVQHFVDTVKALVPREMRVVCIATVQFISSMRAGVMLLKEHFEHPIIVPQCRPLSTGELLGCTSPKVNPSEVDIVLYVGDGRFHLESFLIAHPTLSALQYDPYNKRLTNEGYATSEMRALRKDAIDKARSAQSFALIMGTLGRQGNPRVVDRIIAMAERKGKHVTLLLMSEIFPKKLAQLADIDCYIQVACPRLSIDWGYAFDRPLLSPYEAEVALGNIEWSEEVYPMDHYSQNGGKWAVYTDKSI
;
A
#
# COMPACT_ATOMS: atom_id res chain seq x y z
N MET A 1 23.65 24.96 -23.38
CA MET A 1 22.71 25.62 -22.47
C MET A 1 21.61 26.23 -23.32
N THR A 2 20.56 25.46 -23.55
CA THR A 2 19.40 25.90 -24.33
C THR A 2 18.27 26.01 -23.33
N SER A 3 17.95 27.25 -22.96
CA SER A 3 16.84 27.60 -22.10
C SER A 3 15.54 27.20 -22.79
N VAL A 4 14.80 26.25 -22.22
CA VAL A 4 13.41 26.03 -22.56
C VAL A 4 12.64 27.19 -21.93
N VAL A 5 12.38 28.22 -22.73
CA VAL A 5 11.42 29.27 -22.39
C VAL A 5 10.05 28.64 -22.58
N VAL A 6 9.37 28.33 -21.47
CA VAL A 6 7.94 27.98 -21.50
C VAL A 6 7.19 29.29 -21.64
N ASP A 7 6.63 29.50 -22.83
CA ASP A 7 5.86 30.69 -23.18
C ASP A 7 4.58 30.74 -22.32
N SER A 8 4.48 31.72 -21.43
CA SER A 8 3.35 31.89 -20.50
C SER A 8 2.21 32.65 -21.17
N GLN A 9 1.45 31.96 -22.01
CA GLN A 9 0.13 32.43 -22.45
C GLN A 9 -0.96 31.56 -21.86
N PHE A 10 -1.25 31.75 -20.57
CA PHE A 10 -2.49 31.25 -19.99
C PHE A 10 -3.65 32.07 -20.54
N LYS A 11 -4.51 31.41 -21.32
CA LYS A 11 -5.83 31.95 -21.66
C LYS A 11 -6.65 32.05 -20.38
N THR A 12 -6.80 33.27 -19.88
CA THR A 12 -7.73 33.63 -18.81
C THR A 12 -9.16 33.29 -19.25
N GLY A 13 -9.67 32.11 -18.91
CA GLY A 13 -11.03 31.71 -19.28
C GLY A 13 -11.43 30.26 -19.06
N GLU A 14 -10.49 29.33 -18.93
CA GLU A 14 -10.82 27.94 -18.56
C GLU A 14 -11.04 27.86 -17.05
N GLN A 15 -12.25 27.50 -16.63
CA GLN A 15 -12.57 27.24 -15.22
C GLN A 15 -11.63 26.15 -14.71
N VAL A 16 -10.78 26.50 -13.73
CA VAL A 16 -10.01 25.53 -12.95
C VAL A 16 -11.01 24.45 -12.48
N PRO A 17 -10.76 23.16 -12.77
CA PRO A 17 -11.62 22.08 -12.29
C PRO A 17 -11.82 22.23 -10.78
N LYS A 18 -13.06 22.42 -10.34
CA LYS A 18 -13.35 22.51 -8.91
C LYS A 18 -12.98 21.19 -8.25
N LEU A 19 -12.08 21.23 -7.27
CA LEU A 19 -11.75 20.07 -6.47
C LEU A 19 -13.03 19.51 -5.82
N PRO A 20 -13.22 18.19 -5.80
CA PRO A 20 -14.42 17.58 -5.24
C PRO A 20 -14.53 17.91 -3.74
N SER A 21 -15.70 18.41 -3.33
CA SER A 21 -15.91 18.91 -1.96
C SER A 21 -15.89 17.82 -0.89
N ASN A 22 -16.12 16.57 -1.28
CA ASN A 22 -16.08 15.42 -0.40
C ASN A 22 -14.67 14.84 -0.23
N TYR A 23 -13.64 15.35 -0.92
CA TYR A 23 -12.24 14.92 -0.76
C TYR A 23 -11.47 15.98 0.02
N ARG A 24 -10.82 15.57 1.12
CA ARG A 24 -10.05 16.46 1.98
C ARG A 24 -8.59 16.53 1.54
N PHE A 25 -8.31 17.37 0.54
CA PHE A 25 -6.93 17.62 0.08
C PHE A 25 -6.08 18.47 1.03
N GLU A 26 -6.64 18.97 2.13
CA GLU A 26 -5.89 19.69 3.18
C GLU A 26 -5.05 20.88 2.65
N ILE A 27 -5.56 21.59 1.64
CA ILE A 27 -4.81 22.67 0.93
C ILE A 27 -4.25 23.71 1.91
N ASP A 28 -5.07 24.20 2.85
CA ASP A 28 -4.62 25.21 3.82
C ASP A 28 -3.48 24.70 4.72
N LYS A 29 -3.52 23.41 5.08
CA LYS A 29 -2.47 22.76 5.86
C LYS A 29 -1.20 22.63 5.03
N CYS A 30 -1.30 22.28 3.74
CA CYS A 30 -0.16 22.25 2.82
C CYS A 30 0.47 23.64 2.68
N VAL A 31 -0.32 24.68 2.39
CA VAL A 31 0.14 26.07 2.28
C VAL A 31 0.88 26.49 3.54
N LYS A 32 0.27 26.28 4.72
CA LYS A 32 0.91 26.62 6.00
C LYS A 32 2.25 25.92 6.16
N ARG A 33 2.33 24.62 5.87
CA ARG A 33 3.56 23.83 6.04
C ARG A 33 4.67 24.24 5.06
N ILE A 34 4.31 24.54 3.81
CA ILE A 34 5.24 25.03 2.79
C ILE A 34 5.86 26.37 3.25
N LEU A 35 5.02 27.30 3.70
CA LEU A 35 5.45 28.61 4.21
C LEU A 35 6.29 28.50 5.49
N ASP A 36 5.85 27.69 6.48
CA ASP A 36 6.56 27.48 7.74
C ASP A 36 7.97 26.90 7.51
N LYS A 37 8.11 26.03 6.50
CA LYS A 37 9.40 25.45 6.11
C LYS A 37 10.20 26.31 5.14
N ARG A 38 9.63 27.42 4.66
CA ARG A 38 10.22 28.29 3.63
C ARG A 38 10.67 27.50 2.41
N ALA A 39 9.89 26.49 2.05
CA ALA A 39 10.17 25.64 0.90
C ALA A 39 10.08 26.45 -0.39
N ARG A 40 11.02 26.22 -1.30
CA ARG A 40 11.09 26.95 -2.58
C ARG A 40 10.65 26.10 -3.76
N ARG A 41 10.88 24.78 -3.68
CA ARG A 41 10.53 23.83 -4.73
C ARG A 41 9.91 22.59 -4.10
N VAL A 42 8.64 22.36 -4.36
CA VAL A 42 7.81 21.38 -3.67
C VAL A 42 7.41 20.28 -4.64
N ALA A 43 7.82 19.05 -4.34
CA ALA A 43 7.33 17.88 -5.06
C ALA A 43 5.91 17.52 -4.61
N LEU A 44 5.03 17.22 -5.56
CA LEU A 44 3.68 16.73 -5.32
C LEU A 44 3.56 15.32 -5.91
N GLN A 45 3.22 14.35 -5.07
CA GLN A 45 3.06 12.96 -5.47
C GLN A 45 1.62 12.50 -5.22
N PHE A 46 1.01 11.90 -6.23
CA PHE A 46 -0.39 11.45 -6.21
C PHE A 46 -0.49 9.98 -6.65
N PRO A 47 -1.38 9.17 -6.05
CA PRO A 47 -1.82 7.94 -6.67
C PRO A 47 -2.60 8.21 -7.96
N GLU A 48 -2.70 7.21 -8.82
CA GLU A 48 -3.31 7.30 -10.15
C GLU A 48 -4.74 7.85 -10.07
N GLY A 49 -5.52 7.41 -9.08
CA GLY A 49 -6.90 7.85 -8.86
C GLY A 49 -7.06 9.30 -8.40
N LEU A 50 -5.98 10.00 -8.06
CA LEU A 50 -5.98 11.42 -7.68
C LEU A 50 -5.16 12.29 -8.65
N LEU A 51 -4.47 11.69 -9.63
CA LEU A 51 -3.59 12.40 -10.55
C LEU A 51 -4.34 13.47 -11.38
N MET A 52 -5.64 13.27 -11.65
CA MET A 52 -6.46 14.28 -12.33
C MET A 52 -6.58 15.61 -11.57
N PHE A 53 -6.30 15.62 -10.27
CA PHE A 53 -6.32 16.83 -9.44
C PHE A 53 -4.94 17.47 -9.28
N ALA A 54 -3.88 16.86 -9.83
CA ALA A 54 -2.51 17.29 -9.57
C ALA A 54 -2.22 18.71 -10.07
N ALA A 55 -2.57 19.02 -11.32
CA ALA A 55 -2.36 20.37 -11.88
C ALA A 55 -3.18 21.46 -11.16
N PRO A 56 -4.51 21.30 -10.95
CA PRO A 56 -5.28 22.27 -10.18
C PRO A 56 -4.74 22.50 -8.75
N ILE A 57 -4.29 21.45 -8.07
CA ILE A 57 -3.69 21.56 -6.74
C ILE A 57 -2.34 22.28 -6.81
N ALA A 58 -1.52 21.98 -7.81
CA ALA A 58 -0.24 22.65 -8.02
C ALA A 58 -0.44 24.15 -8.20
N ASP A 59 -1.34 24.57 -9.09
CA ASP A 59 -1.65 25.99 -9.35
C ASP A 59 -2.08 26.72 -8.07
N ILE A 60 -2.98 26.11 -7.27
CA ILE A 60 -3.46 26.70 -6.02
C ILE A 60 -2.32 26.85 -5.00
N LEU A 61 -1.44 25.85 -4.88
CA LEU A 61 -0.31 25.90 -3.95
C LEU A 61 0.76 26.90 -4.41
N GLU A 62 1.05 26.97 -5.70
CA GLU A 62 1.95 27.95 -6.31
C GLU A 62 1.47 29.38 -6.04
N GLU A 63 0.21 29.69 -6.35
CA GLU A 63 -0.37 31.02 -6.15
C GLU A 63 -0.30 31.45 -4.68
N ARG A 64 -0.58 30.52 -3.75
CA ARG A 64 -0.69 30.84 -2.32
C ARG A 64 0.63 30.83 -1.57
N THR A 65 1.68 30.22 -2.12
CA THR A 65 2.97 30.06 -1.42
C THR A 65 4.14 30.74 -2.13
N GLY A 66 4.03 30.95 -3.44
CA GLY A 66 5.12 31.42 -4.29
C GLY A 66 6.25 30.40 -4.49
N ALA A 67 6.09 29.16 -3.99
CA ALA A 67 7.03 28.07 -4.25
C ALA A 67 6.71 27.40 -5.58
N GLU A 68 7.73 26.90 -6.28
CA GLU A 68 7.57 26.13 -7.52
C GLU A 68 7.06 24.71 -7.20
N MET A 69 6.01 24.26 -7.89
CA MET A 69 5.48 22.90 -7.75
C MET A 69 6.06 21.97 -8.83
N VAL A 70 6.45 20.76 -8.41
CA VAL A 70 6.91 19.69 -9.31
C VAL A 70 6.00 18.49 -9.12
N ILE A 71 5.18 18.16 -10.12
CA ILE A 71 4.33 16.97 -10.07
C ILE A 71 5.17 15.75 -10.44
N LEU A 72 5.27 14.78 -9.52
CA LEU A 72 5.92 13.50 -9.79
C LEU A 72 4.94 12.63 -10.58
N GLY A 73 5.32 12.28 -11.81
CA GLY A 73 4.46 11.58 -12.77
C GLY A 73 4.62 10.06 -12.80
N ASP A 74 5.47 9.48 -11.94
CA ASP A 74 5.65 8.03 -11.84
C ASP A 74 4.54 7.40 -10.98
N VAL A 75 4.36 6.09 -11.13
CA VAL A 75 3.28 5.34 -10.46
C VAL A 75 3.38 5.42 -8.94
N THR A 76 2.24 5.50 -8.25
CA THR A 76 2.19 5.57 -6.79
C THR A 76 1.09 4.67 -6.23
N TYR A 77 1.41 3.39 -6.07
CA TYR A 77 0.47 2.37 -5.59
C TYR A 77 0.11 2.46 -4.08
N GLY A 78 0.88 3.20 -3.29
CA GLY A 78 0.72 3.21 -1.83
C GLY A 78 1.72 4.09 -1.08
N ALA A 79 1.56 4.17 0.24
CA ALA A 79 2.47 4.89 1.12
C ALA A 79 3.91 4.37 1.11
N CYS A 80 4.16 3.16 0.60
CA CYS A 80 5.49 2.62 0.42
C CYS A 80 6.22 3.19 -0.81
N CYS A 81 5.53 3.89 -1.71
CA CYS A 81 6.05 4.39 -2.98
C CYS A 81 6.54 5.84 -2.89
N VAL A 82 6.93 6.31 -1.70
CA VAL A 82 7.43 7.69 -1.51
C VAL A 82 8.62 7.95 -2.43
N ASP A 83 8.45 8.82 -3.42
CA ASP A 83 9.49 9.15 -4.40
C ASP A 83 10.32 10.36 -3.97
N ASP A 84 10.96 10.22 -2.82
CA ASP A 84 11.81 11.27 -2.25
C ASP A 84 13.19 11.33 -2.92
N PHE A 85 13.62 10.26 -3.59
CA PHE A 85 14.87 10.23 -4.34
C PHE A 85 14.80 11.13 -5.58
N SER A 86 13.77 11.00 -6.41
CA SER A 86 13.61 11.84 -7.61
C SER A 86 13.36 13.29 -7.23
N ALA A 87 12.54 13.53 -6.20
CA ALA A 87 12.30 14.86 -5.67
C ALA A 87 13.61 15.53 -5.19
N ALA A 88 14.46 14.82 -4.46
CA ALA A 88 15.77 15.32 -4.04
C ALA A 88 16.70 15.59 -5.23
N ALA A 89 16.74 14.68 -6.23
CA ALA A 89 17.56 14.84 -7.43
C ALA A 89 17.14 16.07 -8.26
N LEU A 90 15.86 16.43 -8.26
CA LEU A 90 15.33 17.65 -8.88
C LEU A 90 15.51 18.91 -8.02
N GLY A 91 16.15 18.80 -6.86
CA GLY A 91 16.38 19.93 -5.96
C GLY A 91 15.11 20.42 -5.25
N CYS A 92 14.08 19.59 -5.14
CA CYS A 92 12.95 19.89 -4.27
C CYS A 92 13.41 19.89 -2.81
N ASP A 93 12.87 20.81 -2.01
CA ASP A 93 13.18 20.92 -0.57
C ASP A 93 11.99 20.53 0.33
N PHE A 94 10.87 20.12 -0.29
CA PHE A 94 9.67 19.65 0.36
C PHE A 94 8.93 18.63 -0.54
N LEU A 95 8.32 17.61 0.06
CA LEU A 95 7.44 16.65 -0.64
C LEU A 95 6.06 16.57 0.03
N VAL A 96 5.00 16.70 -0.75
CA VAL A 96 3.62 16.38 -0.34
C VAL A 96 3.20 15.07 -1.00
N HIS A 97 2.96 14.04 -0.18
CA HIS A 97 2.48 12.73 -0.65
C HIS A 97 0.98 12.60 -0.35
N TYR A 98 0.15 12.53 -1.38
CA TYR A 98 -1.30 12.45 -1.26
C TYR A 98 -1.81 11.00 -1.23
N GLY A 99 -2.97 10.81 -0.62
CA GLY A 99 -3.80 9.60 -0.72
C GLY A 99 -3.45 8.47 0.24
N HIS A 100 -2.34 8.54 1.00
CA HIS A 100 -1.90 7.42 1.84
C HIS A 100 -1.47 7.84 3.25
N SER A 101 -1.53 6.89 4.18
CA SER A 101 -1.06 7.07 5.57
C SER A 101 0.46 7.22 5.67
N CYS A 102 0.93 7.78 6.79
CA CYS A 102 2.35 8.03 7.07
C CYS A 102 3.14 6.72 7.35
N LEU A 103 3.25 5.83 6.36
CA LEU A 103 3.90 4.53 6.53
C LEU A 103 5.42 4.65 6.65
N ILE A 104 6.03 5.41 5.74
CA ILE A 104 7.47 5.66 5.72
C ILE A 104 7.76 6.86 6.61
N SER A 105 8.64 6.66 7.60
CA SER A 105 9.08 7.74 8.47
C SER A 105 9.89 8.75 7.66
N ILE A 106 9.55 10.03 7.83
CA ILE A 106 10.25 11.16 7.18
C ILE A 106 11.76 11.14 7.47
N LYS A 107 12.18 10.58 8.62
CA LYS A 107 13.61 10.44 8.97
C LYS A 107 14.39 9.49 8.05
N ASP A 108 13.70 8.62 7.33
CA ASP A 108 14.31 7.66 6.40
C ASP A 108 14.35 8.20 4.97
N CYS A 109 13.67 9.31 4.71
CA CYS A 109 13.66 9.99 3.44
C CYS A 109 14.92 10.85 3.28
N SER A 110 15.39 10.98 2.04
CA SER A 110 16.45 11.87 1.58
C SER A 110 16.06 13.35 1.75
N LEU A 111 14.77 13.65 1.66
CA LEU A 111 14.23 14.99 1.92
C LEU A 111 13.97 15.21 3.41
N ARG A 112 14.41 16.38 3.91
CA ARG A 112 14.21 16.77 5.32
C ARG A 112 12.80 17.24 5.63
N ASN A 113 12.07 17.73 4.63
CA ASN A 113 10.69 18.17 4.78
C ASN A 113 9.79 17.32 3.89
N MET A 114 8.81 16.69 4.52
CA MET A 114 7.79 15.93 3.83
C MET A 114 6.52 15.99 4.67
N MET A 115 5.37 15.90 4.01
CA MET A 115 4.11 15.64 4.69
C MET A 115 3.24 14.68 3.88
N TYR A 116 2.41 13.94 4.60
CA TYR A 116 1.35 13.14 4.02
C TYR A 116 0.02 13.88 4.12
N VAL A 117 -0.79 13.73 3.08
CA VAL A 117 -2.20 14.12 3.06
C VAL A 117 -3.00 12.86 2.76
N PHE A 118 -3.79 12.39 3.71
CA PHE A 118 -4.46 11.10 3.57
C PHE A 118 -5.60 11.14 2.53
N VAL A 119 -6.12 12.34 2.27
CA VAL A 119 -7.29 12.58 1.41
C VAL A 119 -8.48 11.79 1.95
N GLU A 120 -8.97 12.19 3.12
CA GLU A 120 -10.20 11.64 3.68
C GLU A 120 -11.37 11.93 2.72
N ILE A 121 -12.21 10.93 2.51
CA ILE A 121 -13.36 11.00 1.60
C ILE A 121 -14.63 10.90 2.43
N ASP A 122 -15.41 11.97 2.44
CA ASP A 122 -16.71 11.99 3.09
C ASP A 122 -17.70 11.11 2.32
N ILE A 123 -18.36 10.21 3.05
CA ILE A 123 -19.40 9.30 2.53
C ILE A 123 -20.73 9.53 3.25
N ASP A 124 -21.80 8.97 2.69
CA ASP A 124 -23.10 8.92 3.34
C ASP A 124 -23.09 7.91 4.51
N VAL A 125 -22.67 8.40 5.69
CA VAL A 125 -22.56 7.60 6.92
C VAL A 125 -23.92 7.04 7.34
N GLN A 126 -25.01 7.81 7.14
CA GLN A 126 -26.34 7.35 7.53
C GLN A 126 -26.78 6.16 6.68
N HIS A 127 -26.55 6.23 5.36
CA HIS A 127 -26.81 5.09 4.49
C HIS A 127 -26.01 3.84 4.88
N PHE A 128 -24.71 3.99 5.23
CA PHE A 128 -23.91 2.87 5.74
C PHE A 128 -24.54 2.25 6.99
N VAL A 129 -24.92 3.08 7.97
CA VAL A 129 -25.55 2.64 9.23
C VAL A 129 -26.87 1.93 8.97
N ASP A 130 -27.75 2.50 8.14
CA ASP A 130 -29.05 1.93 7.83
C ASP A 130 -28.93 0.61 7.07
N THR A 131 -27.97 0.53 6.16
CA THR A 131 -27.66 -0.71 5.43
C THR A 131 -27.20 -1.82 6.37
N VAL A 132 -26.30 -1.50 7.31
CA VAL A 132 -25.82 -2.46 8.31
C VAL A 132 -26.97 -2.92 9.22
N LYS A 133 -27.78 -1.99 9.72
CA LYS A 133 -28.94 -2.31 10.59
C LYS A 133 -29.98 -3.19 9.89
N ALA A 134 -30.13 -3.04 8.59
CA ALA A 134 -31.10 -3.82 7.81
C ALA A 134 -30.59 -5.23 7.47
N LEU A 135 -29.28 -5.42 7.33
CA LEU A 135 -28.71 -6.64 6.74
C LEU A 135 -27.88 -7.48 7.72
N VAL A 136 -27.41 -6.92 8.83
CA VAL A 136 -26.54 -7.61 9.79
C VAL A 136 -27.30 -7.88 11.09
N PRO A 137 -27.46 -9.14 11.52
CA PRO A 137 -28.13 -9.48 12.77
C PRO A 137 -27.44 -8.88 14.01
N ARG A 138 -28.21 -8.55 15.05
CA ARG A 138 -27.75 -7.79 16.22
C ARG A 138 -26.84 -8.59 17.14
N GLU A 139 -26.99 -9.90 17.13
CA GLU A 139 -26.23 -10.89 17.89
C GLU A 139 -24.81 -11.14 17.32
N MET A 140 -24.50 -10.63 16.12
CA MET A 140 -23.20 -10.85 15.48
C MET A 140 -22.09 -10.09 16.21
N ARG A 141 -20.94 -10.74 16.41
CA ARG A 141 -19.70 -10.10 16.86
C ARG A 141 -18.98 -9.52 15.64
N VAL A 142 -19.00 -8.19 15.57
CA VAL A 142 -18.58 -7.45 14.38
C VAL A 142 -17.18 -6.86 14.55
N VAL A 143 -16.34 -7.06 13.54
CA VAL A 143 -15.11 -6.29 13.35
C VAL A 143 -15.32 -5.24 12.26
N CYS A 144 -14.92 -3.99 12.48
CA CYS A 144 -14.94 -2.95 11.44
C CYS A 144 -13.53 -2.51 11.04
N ILE A 145 -13.29 -2.48 9.73
CA ILE A 145 -12.02 -2.08 9.11
C ILE A 145 -12.29 -1.21 7.87
N ALA A 146 -11.32 -0.40 7.46
CA ALA A 146 -11.43 0.51 6.31
C ALA A 146 -10.05 0.88 5.75
N THR A 147 -9.99 1.27 4.48
CA THR A 147 -8.81 1.97 3.95
C THR A 147 -8.73 3.38 4.51
N VAL A 148 -7.53 3.98 4.50
CA VAL A 148 -7.24 5.26 5.15
C VAL A 148 -8.22 6.38 4.77
N GLN A 149 -8.71 6.38 3.53
CA GLN A 149 -9.61 7.40 3.02
C GLN A 149 -10.99 7.40 3.71
N PHE A 150 -11.44 6.24 4.24
CA PHE A 150 -12.78 6.08 4.80
C PHE A 150 -12.81 5.86 6.32
N ILE A 151 -11.67 5.87 7.00
CA ILE A 151 -11.57 5.57 8.44
C ILE A 151 -12.45 6.49 9.28
N SER A 152 -12.41 7.80 9.03
CA SER A 152 -13.17 8.78 9.81
C SER A 152 -14.67 8.52 9.71
N SER A 153 -15.18 8.30 8.50
CA SER A 153 -16.59 8.00 8.26
C SER A 153 -17.01 6.63 8.78
N MET A 154 -16.15 5.61 8.64
CA MET A 154 -16.37 4.28 9.22
C MET A 154 -16.51 4.37 10.74
N ARG A 155 -15.61 5.08 11.43
CA ARG A 155 -15.67 5.28 12.89
C ARG A 155 -16.94 6.04 13.31
N ALA A 156 -17.34 7.05 12.55
CA ALA A 156 -18.60 7.76 12.79
C ALA A 156 -19.81 6.81 12.69
N GLY A 157 -19.85 5.94 11.68
CA GLY A 157 -20.87 4.90 11.54
C GLY A 157 -20.85 3.89 12.70
N VAL A 158 -19.66 3.43 13.12
CA VAL A 158 -19.50 2.54 14.28
C VAL A 158 -20.05 3.17 15.56
N MET A 159 -19.86 4.48 15.78
CA MET A 159 -20.46 5.17 16.93
C MET A 159 -21.99 5.14 16.90
N LEU A 160 -22.60 5.30 15.73
CA LEU A 160 -24.06 5.24 15.55
C LEU A 160 -24.64 3.83 15.63
N LEU A 161 -23.79 2.80 15.42
CA LEU A 161 -24.14 1.38 15.55
C LEU A 161 -23.91 0.82 16.95
N LYS A 162 -23.32 1.61 17.87
CA LYS A 162 -22.90 1.14 19.20
C LYS A 162 -24.02 0.50 20.03
N GLU A 163 -25.24 1.03 19.94
CA GLU A 163 -26.42 0.52 20.66
C GLU A 163 -27.23 -0.50 19.83
N HIS A 164 -26.86 -0.70 18.58
CA HIS A 164 -27.56 -1.63 17.71
C HIS A 164 -27.15 -3.08 18.00
N PHE A 165 -25.86 -3.38 18.09
CA PHE A 165 -25.36 -4.73 18.35
C PHE A 165 -25.36 -5.09 19.84
N GLU A 166 -25.57 -6.36 20.15
CA GLU A 166 -25.52 -6.90 21.52
C GLU A 166 -24.08 -6.96 22.04
N HIS A 167 -23.11 -7.08 21.13
CA HIS A 167 -21.68 -7.09 21.42
C HIS A 167 -21.01 -5.79 20.94
N PRO A 168 -19.99 -5.28 21.65
CA PRO A 168 -19.22 -4.14 21.17
C PRO A 168 -18.54 -4.43 19.83
N ILE A 169 -18.68 -3.50 18.88
CA ILE A 169 -17.95 -3.56 17.60
C ILE A 169 -16.45 -3.42 17.88
N ILE A 170 -15.66 -4.35 17.35
CA ILE A 170 -14.20 -4.35 17.44
C ILE A 170 -13.63 -3.52 16.29
N VAL A 171 -12.80 -2.53 16.58
CA VAL A 171 -12.04 -1.77 15.58
C VAL A 171 -10.56 -2.00 15.84
N PRO A 172 -9.92 -3.00 15.20
CA PRO A 172 -8.59 -3.45 15.57
C PRO A 172 -7.50 -2.52 15.02
N GLN A 173 -6.28 -2.58 15.54
CA GLN A 173 -5.17 -1.75 15.08
C GLN A 173 -3.91 -2.57 14.81
N CYS A 174 -3.27 -2.35 13.66
CA CYS A 174 -1.92 -2.83 13.36
C CYS A 174 -0.97 -1.63 13.35
N ARG A 175 -0.12 -1.46 14.36
CA ARG A 175 0.81 -0.32 14.37
C ARG A 175 1.88 -0.48 13.27
N PRO A 176 2.21 0.59 12.52
CA PRO A 176 1.94 2.01 12.82
C PRO A 176 0.61 2.57 12.26
N LEU A 177 -0.22 1.74 11.64
CA LEU A 177 -1.48 2.18 11.03
C LEU A 177 -2.50 2.66 12.07
N SER A 178 -3.46 3.44 11.60
CA SER A 178 -4.56 3.97 12.40
C SER A 178 -5.50 2.85 12.85
N THR A 179 -6.23 3.05 13.94
CA THR A 179 -7.24 2.08 14.41
C THR A 179 -8.33 1.85 13.35
N GLY A 180 -8.51 0.61 12.93
CA GLY A 180 -9.41 0.18 11.85
C GLY A 180 -8.78 0.23 10.46
N GLU A 181 -7.54 0.70 10.33
CA GLU A 181 -6.84 0.78 9.04
C GLU A 181 -6.24 -0.58 8.63
N LEU A 182 -6.24 -0.84 7.32
CA LEU A 182 -5.44 -1.89 6.70
C LEU A 182 -4.80 -1.43 5.39
N LEU A 183 -3.74 -2.12 5.01
CA LEU A 183 -3.05 -2.02 3.73
C LEU A 183 -3.15 -3.36 3.01
N GLY A 184 -3.04 -3.38 1.67
CA GLY A 184 -3.02 -4.65 0.92
C GLY A 184 -1.83 -5.58 1.25
N CYS A 185 -0.87 -5.11 2.04
CA CYS A 185 0.31 -5.84 2.49
C CYS A 185 0.55 -5.72 4.01
N THR A 186 -0.45 -5.36 4.81
CA THR A 186 -0.40 -5.40 6.29
C THR A 186 -1.80 -5.25 6.83
N SER A 187 -2.25 -6.17 7.67
CA SER A 187 -3.62 -6.15 8.22
C SER A 187 -3.62 -6.36 9.73
N PRO A 188 -4.56 -5.75 10.46
CA PRO A 188 -4.74 -6.03 11.88
C PRO A 188 -5.12 -7.49 12.11
N LYS A 189 -4.61 -8.08 13.20
CA LYS A 189 -4.98 -9.44 13.61
C LYS A 189 -6.16 -9.40 14.56
N VAL A 190 -7.07 -10.36 14.41
CA VAL A 190 -8.21 -10.59 15.32
C VAL A 190 -8.28 -12.06 15.66
N ASN A 191 -8.89 -12.40 16.80
CA ASN A 191 -9.16 -13.78 17.15
C ASN A 191 -10.40 -14.28 16.38
N PRO A 192 -10.29 -15.24 15.44
CA PRO A 192 -11.44 -15.70 14.67
C PRO A 192 -12.56 -16.31 15.52
N SER A 193 -12.26 -16.82 16.72
CA SER A 193 -13.29 -17.35 17.61
C SER A 193 -14.14 -16.27 18.26
N GLU A 194 -13.75 -15.00 18.17
CA GLU A 194 -14.43 -13.82 18.72
C GLU A 194 -15.15 -12.99 17.66
N VAL A 195 -15.14 -13.42 16.40
CA VAL A 195 -15.63 -12.64 15.26
C VAL A 195 -16.57 -13.49 14.42
N ASP A 196 -17.78 -13.00 14.19
CA ASP A 196 -18.75 -13.65 13.31
C ASP A 196 -18.75 -13.03 11.91
N ILE A 197 -18.54 -11.70 11.83
CA ILE A 197 -18.50 -10.99 10.56
C ILE A 197 -17.56 -9.79 10.59
N VAL A 198 -16.90 -9.53 9.46
CA VAL A 198 -16.06 -8.37 9.24
C VAL A 198 -16.79 -7.38 8.34
N LEU A 199 -16.97 -6.14 8.77
CA LEU A 199 -17.45 -5.04 7.94
C LEU A 199 -16.24 -4.24 7.43
N TYR A 200 -16.07 -4.22 6.12
CA TYR A 200 -15.06 -3.40 5.46
C TYR A 200 -15.72 -2.22 4.76
N VAL A 201 -15.27 -1.00 5.08
CA VAL A 201 -15.72 0.23 4.39
C VAL A 201 -14.65 0.66 3.41
N GLY A 202 -14.96 0.55 2.12
CA GLY A 202 -14.08 0.96 1.05
C GLY A 202 -14.43 0.33 -0.29
N ASP A 203 -13.80 0.83 -1.34
CA ASP A 203 -13.92 0.29 -2.68
C ASP A 203 -12.80 -0.72 -2.99
N GLY A 204 -13.06 -1.57 -3.99
CA GLY A 204 -12.14 -2.61 -4.43
C GLY A 204 -11.90 -3.72 -3.38
N ARG A 205 -11.35 -4.84 -3.84
CA ARG A 205 -11.13 -6.02 -2.99
C ARG A 205 -9.70 -6.10 -2.46
N PHE A 206 -8.74 -5.43 -3.09
CA PHE A 206 -7.31 -5.53 -2.79
C PHE A 206 -6.97 -5.41 -1.31
N HIS A 207 -7.48 -4.39 -0.62
CA HIS A 207 -7.21 -4.19 0.82
C HIS A 207 -7.94 -5.23 1.68
N LEU A 208 -9.21 -5.51 1.38
CA LEU A 208 -9.96 -6.52 2.12
C LEU A 208 -9.35 -7.92 2.02
N GLU A 209 -8.88 -8.29 0.83
CA GLU A 209 -8.23 -9.57 0.58
C GLU A 209 -7.01 -9.78 1.49
N SER A 210 -6.26 -8.72 1.83
CA SER A 210 -5.13 -8.90 2.73
C SER A 210 -5.55 -9.32 4.14
N PHE A 211 -6.70 -8.82 4.60
CA PHE A 211 -7.30 -9.25 5.86
C PHE A 211 -7.78 -10.69 5.78
N LEU A 212 -8.46 -11.07 4.69
CA LEU A 212 -8.99 -12.42 4.48
C LEU A 212 -7.87 -13.47 4.31
N ILE A 213 -6.75 -13.12 3.66
CA ILE A 213 -5.56 -13.98 3.60
C ILE A 213 -4.98 -14.21 5.00
N ALA A 214 -5.00 -13.18 5.86
CA ALA A 214 -4.53 -13.28 7.24
C ALA A 214 -5.51 -14.05 8.15
N HIS A 215 -6.79 -14.16 7.77
CA HIS A 215 -7.84 -14.82 8.54
C HIS A 215 -8.69 -15.72 7.63
N PRO A 216 -8.14 -16.86 7.15
CA PRO A 216 -8.78 -17.68 6.11
C PRO A 216 -10.13 -18.28 6.49
N THR A 217 -10.46 -18.31 7.79
CA THR A 217 -11.73 -18.83 8.30
C THR A 217 -12.83 -17.77 8.38
N LEU A 218 -12.50 -16.49 8.17
CA LEU A 218 -13.45 -15.38 8.23
C LEU A 218 -13.96 -15.00 6.84
N SER A 219 -15.18 -14.47 6.81
CA SER A 219 -15.76 -13.79 5.66
C SER A 219 -16.01 -12.33 6.00
N ALA A 220 -16.24 -11.51 4.98
CA ALA A 220 -16.46 -10.09 5.16
C ALA A 220 -17.69 -9.60 4.38
N LEU A 221 -18.28 -8.52 4.86
CA LEU A 221 -19.20 -7.68 4.11
C LEU A 221 -18.47 -6.40 3.72
N GLN A 222 -18.31 -6.16 2.43
CA GLN A 222 -17.75 -4.93 1.89
C GLN A 222 -18.87 -3.92 1.64
N TYR A 223 -18.80 -2.77 2.30
CA TYR A 223 -19.60 -1.61 1.97
C TYR A 223 -18.81 -0.70 1.02
N ASP A 224 -19.23 -0.67 -0.24
CA ASP A 224 -18.74 0.28 -1.24
C ASP A 224 -19.51 1.60 -1.10
N PRO A 225 -18.86 2.70 -0.66
CA PRO A 225 -19.53 3.96 -0.43
C PRO A 225 -19.92 4.71 -1.72
N TYR A 226 -19.29 4.41 -2.85
CA TYR A 226 -19.61 5.03 -4.13
C TYR A 226 -20.86 4.41 -4.75
N ASN A 227 -20.91 3.07 -4.74
CA ASN A 227 -22.03 2.33 -5.30
C ASN A 227 -23.17 2.10 -4.30
N LYS A 228 -22.94 2.42 -3.02
CA LYS A 228 -23.90 2.21 -1.91
C LYS A 228 -24.36 0.76 -1.82
N ARG A 229 -23.42 -0.18 -1.92
CA ARG A 229 -23.68 -1.63 -1.91
C ARG A 229 -22.93 -2.32 -0.79
N LEU A 230 -23.60 -3.31 -0.18
CA LEU A 230 -22.99 -4.26 0.74
C LEU A 230 -22.87 -5.62 0.04
N THR A 231 -21.66 -6.12 -0.14
CA THR A 231 -21.38 -7.41 -0.81
C THR A 231 -20.71 -8.38 0.13
N ASN A 232 -21.00 -9.69 -0.02
CA ASN A 232 -20.29 -10.73 0.72
C ASN A 232 -19.00 -11.09 -0.01
N GLU A 233 -17.90 -11.01 0.71
CA GLU A 233 -16.55 -11.18 0.20
C GLU A 233 -15.84 -12.31 0.94
N GLY A 234 -15.27 -13.21 0.15
CA GLY A 234 -14.33 -14.23 0.59
C GLY A 234 -13.05 -14.18 -0.23
N TYR A 235 -12.08 -14.98 0.17
CA TYR A 235 -10.84 -15.15 -0.58
C TYR A 235 -10.54 -16.64 -0.76
N ALA A 236 -10.08 -17.01 -1.96
CA ALA A 236 -9.73 -18.39 -2.30
C ALA A 236 -8.36 -18.75 -1.70
N THR A 237 -8.23 -18.69 -0.37
CA THR A 237 -6.94 -18.85 0.33
C THR A 237 -6.29 -20.20 0.04
N SER A 238 -7.08 -21.27 -0.07
CA SER A 238 -6.56 -22.61 -0.41
C SER A 238 -5.95 -22.67 -1.81
N GLU A 239 -6.58 -22.05 -2.80
CA GLU A 239 -6.07 -21.99 -4.17
C GLU A 239 -4.81 -21.12 -4.25
N MET A 240 -4.86 -19.93 -3.64
CA MET A 240 -3.70 -19.05 -3.54
C MET A 240 -2.52 -19.79 -2.91
N ARG A 241 -2.71 -20.43 -1.75
CA ARG A 241 -1.66 -21.19 -1.05
C ARG A 241 -1.12 -22.35 -1.87
N ALA A 242 -1.97 -23.06 -2.61
CA ALA A 242 -1.55 -24.13 -3.50
C ALA A 242 -0.64 -23.60 -4.63
N LEU A 243 -1.02 -22.49 -5.27
CA LEU A 243 -0.20 -21.83 -6.29
C LEU A 243 1.14 -21.36 -5.73
N ARG A 244 1.14 -20.79 -4.52
CA ARG A 244 2.36 -20.34 -3.85
C ARG A 244 3.29 -21.50 -3.47
N LYS A 245 2.72 -22.61 -2.97
CA LYS A 245 3.47 -23.83 -2.64
C LYS A 245 4.10 -24.47 -3.88
N ASP A 246 3.37 -24.56 -4.99
CA ASP A 246 3.91 -25.02 -6.27
C ASP A 246 5.08 -24.15 -6.77
N ALA A 247 4.97 -22.83 -6.66
CA ALA A 247 6.06 -21.91 -6.99
C ALA A 247 7.31 -22.15 -6.13
N ILE A 248 7.13 -22.37 -4.82
CA ILE A 248 8.23 -22.71 -3.89
C ILE A 248 8.87 -24.05 -4.28
N ASP A 249 8.07 -25.08 -4.53
CA ASP A 249 8.57 -26.43 -4.82
C ASP A 249 9.36 -26.46 -6.12
N LYS A 250 8.90 -25.74 -7.16
CA LYS A 250 9.67 -25.51 -8.39
C LYS A 250 10.98 -24.78 -8.12
N ALA A 251 11.00 -23.80 -7.20
CA ALA A 251 12.19 -23.04 -6.88
C ALA A 251 13.24 -23.84 -6.06
N ARG A 252 12.86 -24.94 -5.40
CA ARG A 252 13.82 -25.79 -4.66
C ARG A 252 14.90 -26.40 -5.56
N SER A 253 14.55 -26.71 -6.82
CA SER A 253 15.46 -27.29 -7.80
C SER A 253 16.24 -26.25 -8.63
N ALA A 254 15.84 -24.97 -8.58
CA ALA A 254 16.48 -23.87 -9.28
C ALA A 254 17.96 -23.72 -8.89
N GLN A 255 18.85 -23.50 -9.87
CA GLN A 255 20.28 -23.26 -9.66
C GLN A 255 20.64 -21.78 -9.80
N SER A 256 19.91 -21.03 -10.63
CA SER A 256 20.09 -19.59 -10.81
C SER A 256 18.85 -18.80 -10.44
N PHE A 257 19.07 -17.71 -9.70
CA PHE A 257 18.02 -16.80 -9.25
C PHE A 257 18.26 -15.40 -9.79
N ALA A 258 17.21 -14.72 -10.27
CA ALA A 258 17.22 -13.27 -10.37
C ALA A 258 16.59 -12.68 -9.12
N LEU A 259 17.40 -12.02 -8.30
CA LEU A 259 16.95 -11.33 -7.11
C LEU A 259 16.67 -9.88 -7.48
N ILE A 260 15.41 -9.48 -7.40
CA ILE A 260 14.93 -8.17 -7.79
C ILE A 260 14.73 -7.34 -6.54
N MET A 261 15.48 -6.24 -6.41
CA MET A 261 15.22 -5.22 -5.41
C MET A 261 14.33 -4.14 -6.02
N GLY A 262 13.14 -3.94 -5.41
CA GLY A 262 12.23 -2.88 -5.81
C GLY A 262 12.81 -1.50 -5.54
N THR A 263 12.87 -0.65 -6.57
CA THR A 263 13.34 0.75 -6.45
C THR A 263 12.19 1.76 -6.50
N LEU A 264 10.94 1.30 -6.59
CA LEU A 264 9.78 2.18 -6.50
C LEU A 264 9.59 2.64 -5.05
N GLY A 265 9.87 3.92 -4.83
CA GLY A 265 9.93 4.53 -3.50
C GLY A 265 10.79 3.74 -2.52
N ARG A 266 10.15 3.20 -1.47
CA ARG A 266 10.79 2.53 -0.34
C ARG A 266 10.34 1.07 -0.16
N GLN A 267 9.85 0.44 -1.24
CA GLN A 267 9.40 -0.96 -1.19
C GLN A 267 10.55 -1.96 -1.01
N GLY A 268 11.72 -1.69 -1.61
CA GLY A 268 12.89 -2.56 -1.48
C GLY A 268 13.62 -2.38 -0.16
N ASN A 269 14.33 -3.44 0.26
CA ASN A 269 15.15 -3.42 1.47
C ASN A 269 16.51 -4.11 1.19
N PRO A 270 17.63 -3.36 1.16
CA PRO A 270 18.96 -3.92 0.91
C PRO A 270 19.35 -5.02 1.90
N ARG A 271 18.93 -4.95 3.16
CA ARG A 271 19.26 -5.98 4.16
C ARG A 271 18.60 -7.32 3.84
N VAL A 272 17.36 -7.28 3.37
CA VAL A 272 16.64 -8.48 2.93
C VAL A 272 17.31 -9.06 1.68
N VAL A 273 17.78 -8.21 0.77
CA VAL A 273 18.59 -8.61 -0.39
C VAL A 273 19.87 -9.32 0.05
N ASP A 274 20.69 -8.70 0.89
CA ASP A 274 21.95 -9.26 1.39
C ASP A 274 21.72 -10.61 2.10
N ARG A 275 20.64 -10.71 2.88
CA ARG A 275 20.24 -11.94 3.55
C ARG A 275 19.90 -13.06 2.56
N ILE A 276 19.14 -12.76 1.51
CA ILE A 276 18.78 -13.74 0.47
C ILE A 276 20.01 -14.18 -0.32
N ILE A 277 20.89 -13.25 -0.69
CA ILE A 277 22.17 -13.58 -1.35
C ILE A 277 22.96 -14.55 -0.47
N ALA A 278 23.16 -14.23 0.80
CA ALA A 278 23.91 -15.10 1.71
C ALA A 278 23.25 -16.49 1.89
N MET A 279 21.91 -16.59 1.88
CA MET A 279 21.21 -17.88 1.93
C MET A 279 21.41 -18.70 0.65
N ALA A 280 21.34 -18.07 -0.51
CA ALA A 280 21.53 -18.71 -1.80
C ALA A 280 22.97 -19.20 -1.99
N GLU A 281 23.96 -18.37 -1.63
CA GLU A 281 25.39 -18.70 -1.69
C GLU A 281 25.73 -19.92 -0.82
N ARG A 282 25.19 -20.01 0.41
CA ARG A 282 25.38 -21.18 1.29
C ARG A 282 24.83 -22.47 0.68
N LYS A 283 23.90 -22.38 -0.27
CA LYS A 283 23.30 -23.51 -0.98
C LYS A 283 23.96 -23.73 -2.35
N GLY A 284 25.04 -23.01 -2.67
CA GLY A 284 25.75 -23.10 -3.95
C GLY A 284 24.91 -22.60 -5.13
N LYS A 285 23.97 -21.68 -4.90
CA LYS A 285 23.09 -21.12 -5.92
C LYS A 285 23.66 -19.83 -6.48
N HIS A 286 23.47 -19.60 -7.78
CA HIS A 286 23.87 -18.36 -8.44
C HIS A 286 22.78 -17.31 -8.28
N VAL A 287 23.16 -16.07 -7.94
CA VAL A 287 22.23 -14.95 -7.81
C VAL A 287 22.66 -13.80 -8.70
N THR A 288 21.75 -13.34 -9.56
CA THR A 288 21.88 -12.09 -10.31
C THR A 288 21.00 -11.04 -9.66
N LEU A 289 21.59 -9.98 -9.13
CA LEU A 289 20.86 -8.86 -8.52
C LEU A 289 20.38 -7.88 -9.60
N LEU A 290 19.09 -7.53 -9.57
CA LEU A 290 18.44 -6.58 -10.47
C LEU A 290 17.77 -5.47 -9.66
N LEU A 291 17.88 -4.23 -10.14
CA LEU A 291 17.14 -3.09 -9.59
C LEU A 291 16.01 -2.73 -10.55
N MET A 292 14.77 -2.68 -10.06
CA MET A 292 13.59 -2.40 -10.89
C MET A 292 12.56 -1.59 -10.10
N SER A 293 12.04 -0.50 -10.68
CA SER A 293 10.90 0.24 -10.11
C SER A 293 9.63 -0.59 -10.26
N GLU A 294 9.36 -1.03 -11.48
CA GLU A 294 8.23 -1.88 -11.82
C GLU A 294 8.69 -3.24 -12.35
N ILE A 295 8.03 -4.31 -11.89
CA ILE A 295 8.37 -5.69 -12.23
C ILE A 295 7.39 -6.22 -13.26
N PHE A 296 7.87 -6.40 -14.50
CA PHE A 296 7.05 -6.85 -15.62
C PHE A 296 7.46 -8.25 -16.11
N PRO A 297 6.50 -9.19 -16.29
CA PRO A 297 6.81 -10.55 -16.77
C PRO A 297 7.61 -10.58 -18.07
N LYS A 298 7.19 -9.80 -19.07
CA LYS A 298 7.86 -9.77 -20.38
C LYS A 298 9.32 -9.32 -20.31
N LYS A 299 9.66 -8.44 -19.35
CA LYS A 299 11.04 -7.95 -19.17
C LYS A 299 11.90 -9.01 -18.51
N LEU A 300 11.39 -9.71 -17.50
CA LEU A 300 12.13 -10.79 -16.84
C LEU A 300 12.32 -12.02 -17.74
N ALA A 301 11.32 -12.35 -18.57
CA ALA A 301 11.40 -13.47 -19.52
C ALA A 301 12.57 -13.35 -20.53
N GLN A 302 13.14 -12.16 -20.70
CA GLN A 302 14.33 -11.94 -21.54
C GLN A 302 15.62 -12.50 -20.92
N LEU A 303 15.63 -12.82 -19.62
CA LEU A 303 16.75 -13.43 -18.93
C LEU A 303 16.70 -14.95 -19.17
N ALA A 304 17.52 -15.46 -20.09
CA ALA A 304 17.47 -16.87 -20.50
C ALA A 304 18.02 -17.82 -19.42
N ASP A 305 19.01 -17.36 -18.69
CA ASP A 305 19.89 -18.12 -17.78
C ASP A 305 19.46 -18.03 -16.30
N ILE A 306 18.17 -17.74 -16.07
CA ILE A 306 17.53 -17.68 -14.76
C ILE A 306 16.49 -18.79 -14.63
N ASP A 307 16.48 -19.51 -13.50
CA ASP A 307 15.49 -20.55 -13.21
C ASP A 307 14.31 -20.02 -12.38
N CYS A 308 14.56 -19.05 -11.50
CA CYS A 308 13.57 -18.51 -10.57
C CYS A 308 13.79 -17.02 -10.30
N TYR A 309 12.70 -16.28 -10.09
CA TYR A 309 12.73 -14.89 -9.67
C TYR A 309 12.41 -14.78 -8.18
N ILE A 310 13.11 -13.90 -7.48
CA ILE A 310 12.78 -13.50 -6.10
C ILE A 310 12.62 -11.99 -6.09
N GLN A 311 11.50 -11.47 -5.59
CA GLN A 311 11.29 -10.02 -5.47
C GLN A 311 11.32 -9.57 -4.01
N VAL A 312 12.10 -8.53 -3.75
CA VAL A 312 12.13 -7.74 -2.52
C VAL A 312 11.50 -6.38 -2.85
N ALA A 313 10.17 -6.37 -2.98
CA ALA A 313 9.35 -5.20 -3.31
C ALA A 313 7.95 -5.36 -2.67
N CYS A 314 6.87 -5.06 -3.41
CA CYS A 314 5.50 -5.29 -2.95
C CYS A 314 5.18 -6.81 -2.88
N PRO A 315 4.77 -7.37 -1.73
CA PRO A 315 4.48 -8.80 -1.59
C PRO A 315 3.31 -9.28 -2.47
N ARG A 316 2.39 -8.39 -2.81
CA ARG A 316 1.23 -8.69 -3.65
C ARG A 316 1.61 -9.04 -5.08
N LEU A 317 2.81 -8.67 -5.55
CA LEU A 317 3.29 -9.07 -6.88
C LEU A 317 3.42 -10.59 -7.03
N SER A 318 3.95 -11.26 -6.02
CA SER A 318 4.06 -12.72 -6.03
C SER A 318 2.69 -13.39 -5.90
N ILE A 319 1.82 -12.85 -5.04
CA ILE A 319 0.51 -13.43 -4.73
C ILE A 319 -0.47 -13.27 -5.89
N ASP A 320 -0.66 -12.05 -6.37
CA ASP A 320 -1.69 -11.72 -7.36
C ASP A 320 -1.21 -11.91 -8.80
N TRP A 321 0.09 -11.80 -9.05
CA TRP A 321 0.65 -11.78 -10.41
C TRP A 321 1.70 -12.86 -10.65
N GLY A 322 2.04 -13.68 -9.65
CA GLY A 322 3.10 -14.68 -9.77
C GLY A 322 2.87 -15.70 -10.89
N TYR A 323 1.62 -16.01 -11.22
CA TYR A 323 1.25 -16.91 -12.32
C TYR A 323 1.49 -16.29 -13.71
N ALA A 324 1.64 -14.97 -13.81
CA ALA A 324 1.85 -14.27 -15.08
C ALA A 324 3.32 -14.36 -15.55
N PHE A 325 4.22 -14.83 -14.69
CA PHE A 325 5.63 -15.01 -14.99
C PHE A 325 5.86 -16.40 -15.58
N ASP A 326 6.81 -16.49 -16.52
CA ASP A 326 7.23 -17.72 -17.19
C ASP A 326 7.97 -18.70 -16.24
N ARG A 327 8.42 -18.18 -15.11
CA ARG A 327 9.17 -18.87 -14.06
C ARG A 327 8.62 -18.45 -12.69
N PRO A 328 8.84 -19.24 -11.62
CA PRO A 328 8.35 -18.90 -10.29
C PRO A 328 8.84 -17.53 -9.83
N LEU A 329 7.91 -16.63 -9.46
CA LEU A 329 8.21 -15.37 -8.78
C LEU A 329 7.91 -15.51 -7.29
N LEU A 330 8.95 -15.54 -6.46
CA LEU A 330 8.85 -15.68 -5.01
C LEU A 330 8.91 -14.33 -4.30
N SER A 331 8.18 -14.23 -3.20
CA SER A 331 8.37 -13.21 -2.16
C SER A 331 9.54 -13.60 -1.24
N PRO A 332 10.03 -12.69 -0.37
CA PRO A 332 11.17 -12.98 0.49
C PRO A 332 10.90 -14.11 1.50
N TYR A 333 9.67 -14.21 2.03
CA TYR A 333 9.25 -15.34 2.88
C TYR A 333 9.37 -16.68 2.14
N GLU A 334 8.86 -16.73 0.91
CA GLU A 334 8.87 -17.96 0.10
C GLU A 334 10.28 -18.36 -0.33
N ALA A 335 11.16 -17.38 -0.57
CA ALA A 335 12.57 -17.62 -0.82
C ALA A 335 13.25 -18.28 0.40
N GLU A 336 12.93 -17.85 1.64
CA GLU A 336 13.44 -18.51 2.84
C GLU A 336 12.99 -19.97 2.93
N VAL A 337 11.73 -20.26 2.57
CA VAL A 337 11.19 -21.64 2.54
C VAL A 337 11.87 -22.47 1.45
N ALA A 338 12.00 -21.93 0.24
CA ALA A 338 12.59 -22.61 -0.92
C ALA A 338 14.08 -22.95 -0.67
N LEU A 339 14.83 -22.02 -0.08
CA LEU A 339 16.23 -22.22 0.32
C LEU A 339 16.39 -23.06 1.59
N GLY A 340 15.30 -23.45 2.24
CA GLY A 340 15.27 -24.35 3.40
C GLY A 340 15.78 -23.70 4.69
N ASN A 341 15.61 -22.39 4.85
CA ASN A 341 15.95 -21.67 6.08
C ASN A 341 14.81 -21.67 7.11
N ILE A 342 13.56 -21.77 6.64
CA ILE A 342 12.36 -21.90 7.47
C ILE A 342 11.41 -22.95 6.85
N GLU A 343 10.46 -23.42 7.64
CA GLU A 343 9.37 -24.27 7.15
C GLU A 343 8.21 -23.42 6.63
N TRP A 344 7.43 -24.01 5.72
CA TRP A 344 6.19 -23.42 5.24
C TRP A 344 5.16 -23.38 6.39
N SER A 345 4.61 -22.20 6.69
CA SER A 345 3.53 -22.07 7.66
C SER A 345 2.24 -22.66 7.11
N GLU A 346 1.71 -23.70 7.77
CA GLU A 346 0.45 -24.34 7.38
C GLU A 346 -0.81 -23.54 7.80
N GLU A 347 -0.68 -22.63 8.76
CA GLU A 347 -1.80 -21.89 9.33
C GLU A 347 -2.03 -20.51 8.67
N VAL A 348 -0.96 -19.74 8.46
CA VAL A 348 -1.05 -18.34 8.01
C VAL A 348 -0.05 -18.08 6.90
N TYR A 349 -0.44 -17.34 5.88
CA TYR A 349 0.51 -16.83 4.89
C TYR A 349 1.06 -15.46 5.38
N PRO A 350 2.37 -15.33 5.70
CA PRO A 350 2.92 -14.10 6.25
C PRO A 350 2.88 -12.96 5.22
N MET A 351 2.11 -11.91 5.53
CA MET A 351 2.03 -10.70 4.69
C MET A 351 2.27 -9.42 5.45
N ASP A 352 2.67 -9.45 6.72
CA ASP A 352 2.73 -8.26 7.57
C ASP A 352 3.98 -7.39 7.31
N HIS A 353 4.17 -6.95 6.06
CA HIS A 353 5.38 -6.28 5.57
C HIS A 353 5.71 -4.96 6.26
N TYR A 354 4.69 -4.28 6.79
CA TYR A 354 4.80 -3.02 7.52
C TYR A 354 4.33 -3.09 8.97
N SER A 355 4.36 -4.29 9.55
CA SER A 355 4.13 -4.52 10.97
C SER A 355 5.44 -4.63 11.74
N GLN A 356 5.43 -4.20 13.00
CA GLN A 356 6.53 -4.49 13.94
C GLN A 356 6.79 -5.99 14.11
N ASN A 357 5.79 -6.83 13.83
CA ASN A 357 5.87 -8.28 13.97
C ASN A 357 6.04 -9.00 12.62
N GLY A 358 6.43 -8.27 11.55
CA GLY A 358 6.49 -8.78 10.17
C GLY A 358 7.52 -9.89 9.87
N GLY A 359 8.38 -10.24 10.82
CA GLY A 359 9.44 -11.25 10.65
C GLY A 359 10.66 -10.72 9.89
N LYS A 360 11.63 -11.58 9.59
CA LYS A 360 12.94 -11.19 9.00
C LYS A 360 12.88 -10.86 7.51
N TRP A 361 11.75 -11.13 6.87
CA TRP A 361 11.49 -10.95 5.44
C TRP A 361 10.66 -9.69 5.15
N ALA A 362 10.12 -9.04 6.18
CA ALA A 362 9.36 -7.80 6.04
C ALA A 362 10.28 -6.60 5.87
N VAL A 363 9.76 -5.55 5.22
CA VAL A 363 10.51 -4.33 4.89
C VAL A 363 10.66 -3.44 6.12
N TYR A 364 9.68 -3.45 7.02
CA TYR A 364 9.59 -2.57 8.18
C TYR A 364 10.31 -3.08 9.44
N THR A 365 10.61 -4.38 9.52
CA THR A 365 11.20 -5.00 10.71
C THR A 365 12.69 -4.74 10.82
N ASP A 366 13.02 -4.15 11.98
CA ASP A 366 14.34 -3.97 12.59
C ASP A 366 15.37 -3.12 11.82
N LYS A 367 15.62 -1.91 12.34
CA LYS A 367 16.76 -1.06 11.96
C LYS A 367 17.92 -1.13 12.95
N SER A 368 17.76 -1.92 14.02
CA SER A 368 18.71 -2.06 15.13
C SER A 368 19.51 -3.36 15.12
N ILE A 369 19.25 -4.25 14.15
CA ILE A 369 20.15 -5.32 13.70
C ILE A 369 20.72 -4.89 12.34
#